data_AF-A0A0Q7UAV5-F1
#
_entry.id   AF-A0A0Q7UAV5-F1
#
_cell.length_a   1.000
_cell.length_b   1.000
_cell.length_c   1.000
_cell.angle_alpha   90.00
_cell.angle_beta   90.00
_cell.angle_gamma   90.00
#
_symmetry.space_group_name_H-M   'P 1'
#
loop_
_entity.id
_entity.type
_entity.pdbx_description
1 polymer ?
#
loop_
_entity_poly.entity_id
_entity_poly.type
_entity_poly.pdbx_seq_one_letter_code
_entity_poly.pdbx_strand_id
1 'polypeptide(L)'
;MCLAPDAGTRIFHRSFAVRAPMTPEQRLDQLARDLLATPYPELTDVQRSVIDLIAAEAPTGLNKALVADDRTYWDRLADSVAAVGGSWTFIGGFSLGLVLWIGLNVALRPWRLSFDPYPFIFLNLILSTVAAIQAPVIMMSQNRQAMKDRLNAEHDYLVNLRAELEIMRLHTKLDALREQEMVEILRCNTEALEILKAQVARMAEERG
;
A
#
# COMPACT_ATOMS: atom_id res chain seq x y z
N MET A 1 -24.30 28.38 -60.18
CA MET A 1 -25.05 29.08 -59.13
C MET A 1 -25.87 28.00 -58.41
N CYS A 2 -25.27 27.23 -57.49
CA CYS A 2 -25.08 27.55 -56.05
C CYS A 2 -26.45 27.76 -55.37
N LEU A 3 -26.88 27.06 -54.32
CA LEU A 3 -26.27 26.09 -53.41
C LEU A 3 -27.41 25.33 -52.70
N ALA A 4 -27.13 24.12 -52.24
CA ALA A 4 -28.01 23.22 -51.51
C ALA A 4 -28.07 23.57 -49.98
N PRO A 5 -28.83 22.82 -49.15
CA PRO A 5 -29.39 23.25 -47.86
C PRO A 5 -28.43 23.07 -46.68
N ASP A 6 -28.52 23.93 -45.67
CA ASP A 6 -27.79 23.74 -44.41
C ASP A 6 -28.56 24.29 -43.20
N ALA A 7 -28.78 23.40 -42.23
CA ALA A 7 -28.43 23.59 -40.81
C ALA A 7 -29.25 22.61 -39.96
N GLY A 8 -28.86 21.34 -40.02
CA GLY A 8 -29.23 20.36 -39.01
C GLY A 8 -28.50 20.70 -37.71
N THR A 9 -29.27 21.05 -36.68
CA THR A 9 -28.79 21.19 -35.31
C THR A 9 -28.41 19.82 -34.75
N ARG A 10 -27.22 19.32 -35.10
CA ARG A 10 -26.64 18.13 -34.45
C ARG A 10 -26.15 18.54 -33.07
N ILE A 11 -27.03 18.37 -32.09
CA ILE A 11 -26.66 18.35 -30.68
C ILE A 11 -25.62 17.25 -30.49
N PHE A 12 -24.42 17.65 -30.04
CA PHE A 12 -23.34 16.76 -29.64
C PHE A 12 -23.84 15.84 -28.51
N HIS A 13 -24.35 14.66 -28.87
CA HIS A 13 -24.39 13.53 -27.95
C HIS A 13 -22.94 13.12 -27.72
N ARG A 14 -22.31 13.66 -26.67
CA ARG A 14 -21.14 13.02 -26.05
C ARG A 14 -21.63 11.67 -25.55
N SER A 15 -21.40 10.66 -26.37
CA SER A 15 -21.60 9.27 -26.01
C SER A 15 -20.64 8.97 -24.85
N PHE A 16 -21.14 9.02 -23.62
CA PHE A 16 -20.52 8.34 -22.48
C PHE A 16 -20.64 6.85 -22.77
N ALA A 17 -19.75 6.33 -23.61
CA ALA A 17 -19.52 4.92 -23.72
C ALA A 17 -18.98 4.47 -22.35
N VAL A 18 -19.86 3.92 -21.51
CA VAL A 18 -19.45 3.07 -20.39
C VAL A 18 -18.57 1.99 -21.01
N ARG A 19 -17.25 2.12 -20.84
CA ARG A 19 -16.25 1.21 -21.41
C ARG A 19 -16.62 -0.20 -20.94
N ALA A 20 -16.80 -1.11 -21.90
CA ALA A 20 -17.03 -2.52 -21.61
C ALA A 20 -15.94 -3.04 -20.65
N PRO A 21 -16.26 -4.01 -19.77
CA PRO A 21 -15.26 -4.57 -18.85
C PRO A 21 -14.07 -5.10 -19.67
N MET A 22 -12.91 -4.48 -19.46
CA MET A 22 -11.68 -4.81 -20.17
C MET A 22 -11.26 -6.24 -19.86
N THR A 23 -10.91 -7.02 -20.89
CA THR A 23 -10.36 -8.37 -20.67
C THR A 23 -9.03 -8.27 -19.89
N PRO A 24 -8.63 -9.31 -19.14
CA PRO A 24 -7.39 -9.28 -18.34
C PRO A 24 -6.16 -8.90 -19.18
N GLU A 25 -6.05 -9.46 -20.38
CA GLU A 25 -4.94 -9.18 -21.31
C GLU A 25 -4.94 -7.73 -21.80
N GLN A 26 -6.11 -7.13 -22.06
CA GLN A 26 -6.22 -5.73 -22.46
C GLN A 26 -5.86 -4.77 -21.32
N ARG A 27 -6.06 -5.16 -20.06
CA ARG A 27 -5.63 -4.38 -18.88
C ARG A 27 -4.12 -4.41 -18.71
N LEU A 28 -3.50 -5.57 -18.89
CA LEU A 28 -2.05 -5.74 -18.82
C LEU A 28 -1.34 -4.86 -19.87
N ASP A 29 -1.80 -4.88 -21.12
CA ASP A 29 -1.21 -4.06 -22.18
C ASP A 29 -1.43 -2.56 -21.97
N GLN A 30 -2.58 -2.15 -21.41
CA GLN A 30 -2.82 -0.76 -21.05
C GLN A 30 -1.92 -0.29 -19.90
N LEU A 31 -1.76 -1.10 -18.85
CA LEU A 31 -0.85 -0.81 -17.72
C LEU A 31 0.62 -0.74 -18.18
N ALA A 32 1.03 -1.61 -19.10
CA ALA A 32 2.36 -1.60 -19.70
C ALA A 32 2.65 -0.30 -20.45
N ARG A 33 1.68 0.15 -21.25
CA ARG A 33 1.81 1.41 -21.98
C ARG A 33 1.77 2.64 -21.05
N ASP A 34 0.90 2.66 -20.05
CA ASP A 34 0.77 3.80 -19.14
C ASP A 34 1.96 3.94 -18.18
N LEU A 35 2.53 2.82 -17.71
CA LEU A 35 3.64 2.84 -16.73
C LEU A 35 5.03 2.78 -17.40
N LEU A 36 5.17 2.03 -18.49
CA LEU A 36 6.46 1.75 -19.12
C LEU A 36 6.55 2.28 -20.55
N ALA A 37 5.50 2.84 -21.13
CA ALA A 37 5.47 3.32 -22.52
C ALA A 37 5.95 2.27 -23.56
N THR A 38 5.94 0.99 -23.18
CA THR A 38 6.38 -0.15 -24.00
C THR A 38 5.23 -1.17 -24.10
N PRO A 39 4.96 -1.79 -25.26
CA PRO A 39 3.97 -2.84 -25.38
C PRO A 39 4.30 -4.05 -24.49
N TYR A 40 3.29 -4.69 -23.89
CA TYR A 40 3.47 -5.88 -23.04
C TYR A 40 4.37 -7.01 -23.62
N PRO A 41 4.30 -7.35 -24.93
CA PRO A 41 5.13 -8.41 -25.50
C PRO A 41 6.63 -8.06 -25.59
N GLU A 42 7.02 -6.78 -25.53
CA GLU A 42 8.42 -6.32 -25.60
C GLU A 42 9.07 -6.17 -24.22
N LEU A 43 8.32 -6.47 -23.15
CA LEU A 43 8.81 -6.38 -21.78
C LEU A 43 9.75 -7.54 -21.45
N THR A 44 10.84 -7.22 -20.77
CA THR A 44 11.71 -8.21 -20.12
C THR A 44 10.93 -9.02 -19.07
N ASP A 45 11.35 -10.25 -18.79
CA ASP A 45 10.63 -11.18 -17.88
C ASP A 45 10.35 -10.57 -16.50
N VAL A 46 11.25 -9.71 -16.02
CA VAL A 46 11.10 -8.98 -14.75
C VAL A 46 10.00 -7.92 -14.84
N GLN A 47 9.97 -7.13 -15.92
CA GLN A 47 8.92 -6.12 -16.14
C GLN A 47 7.55 -6.76 -16.31
N ARG A 48 7.50 -7.91 -17.01
CA ARG A 48 6.28 -8.68 -17.21
C ARG A 48 5.74 -9.21 -15.88
N SER A 49 6.60 -9.79 -15.04
CA SER A 49 6.22 -10.29 -13.71
C SER A 49 5.63 -9.19 -12.83
N VAL A 50 6.16 -7.97 -12.90
CA VAL A 50 5.64 -6.86 -12.08
C VAL A 50 4.35 -6.28 -12.64
N ILE A 51 4.16 -6.25 -13.95
CA ILE A 51 2.87 -5.87 -14.52
C ILE A 51 1.81 -6.93 -14.23
N ASP A 52 2.15 -8.21 -14.30
CA ASP A 52 1.25 -9.29 -13.87
C ASP A 52 0.90 -9.15 -12.39
N LEU A 53 1.87 -8.83 -11.52
CA LEU A 53 1.62 -8.55 -10.10
C LEU A 53 0.76 -7.30 -9.91
N ILE A 54 1.09 -6.18 -10.56
CA ILE A 54 0.33 -4.93 -10.46
C ILE A 54 -1.07 -5.08 -11.04
N ALA A 55 -1.28 -5.87 -12.10
CA ALA A 55 -2.58 -6.10 -12.70
C ALA A 55 -3.41 -7.13 -11.94
N ALA A 56 -2.78 -8.10 -11.27
CA ALA A 56 -3.41 -8.94 -10.27
C ALA A 56 -3.86 -8.09 -9.05
N GLU A 57 -3.07 -7.08 -8.68
CA GLU A 57 -3.36 -6.15 -7.58
C GLU A 57 -4.24 -4.94 -8.01
N ALA A 58 -4.36 -4.66 -9.31
CA ALA A 58 -5.06 -3.50 -9.85
C ALA A 58 -6.55 -3.59 -9.48
N PRO A 59 -7.12 -2.48 -8.98
CA PRO A 59 -7.85 -2.44 -7.74
C PRO A 59 -9.18 -3.18 -7.85
N THR A 60 -9.15 -4.47 -7.54
CA THR A 60 -10.36 -5.23 -7.28
C THR A 60 -10.51 -5.38 -5.78
N GLY A 61 -10.69 -4.25 -5.08
CA GLY A 61 -11.27 -4.28 -3.74
C GLY A 61 -10.34 -4.04 -2.55
N LEU A 62 -9.45 -3.05 -2.60
CA LEU A 62 -8.89 -2.45 -1.37
C LEU A 62 -10.02 -1.91 -0.45
N ASN A 63 -11.19 -1.63 -1.03
CA ASN A 63 -12.42 -1.34 -0.30
C ASN A 63 -13.23 -2.58 0.12
N LYS A 64 -13.03 -3.80 -0.39
CA LYS A 64 -13.88 -4.94 0.04
C LYS A 64 -13.50 -5.52 1.40
N ALA A 65 -12.22 -5.49 1.77
CA ALA A 65 -11.79 -5.88 3.12
C ALA A 65 -12.17 -4.83 4.20
N LEU A 66 -12.39 -3.57 3.79
CA LEU A 66 -12.82 -2.48 4.68
C LEU A 66 -14.33 -2.19 4.62
N VAL A 67 -15.03 -2.55 3.53
CA VAL A 67 -16.46 -2.29 3.24
C VAL A 67 -17.30 -3.56 3.12
N ALA A 68 -16.74 -4.75 3.39
CA ALA A 68 -17.57 -5.86 3.86
C ALA A 68 -18.00 -5.54 5.30
N ASP A 69 -18.88 -4.55 5.42
CA ASP A 69 -19.64 -4.19 6.61
C ASP A 69 -20.71 -5.26 6.85
N ASP A 70 -20.27 -6.50 6.95
CA ASP A 70 -20.98 -7.54 7.68
C ASP A 70 -20.42 -7.58 9.10
N ARG A 71 -20.18 -6.38 9.66
CA ARG A 71 -19.77 -6.20 11.05
C ARG A 71 -20.95 -6.63 11.90
N THR A 72 -20.97 -7.92 12.18
CA THR A 72 -21.78 -8.52 13.22
C THR A 72 -21.68 -7.60 14.43
N TYR A 73 -22.81 -7.22 15.02
CA TYR A 73 -22.89 -6.31 16.16
C TYR A 73 -21.81 -6.59 17.24
N TRP A 74 -21.51 -7.88 17.43
CA TRP A 74 -20.47 -8.42 18.31
C TRP A 74 -19.03 -8.03 17.94
N ASP A 75 -18.69 -7.91 16.65
CA ASP A 75 -17.35 -7.52 16.18
C ASP A 75 -17.04 -6.05 16.53
N ARG A 76 -18.03 -5.16 16.38
CA ARG A 76 -17.91 -3.75 16.78
C ARG A 76 -17.81 -3.60 18.30
N LEU A 77 -18.55 -4.43 19.02
CA LEU A 77 -18.58 -4.45 20.47
C LEU A 77 -17.25 -4.98 21.02
N ALA A 78 -16.69 -6.04 20.41
CA ALA A 78 -15.36 -6.56 20.74
C ALA A 78 -14.24 -5.54 20.48
N ASP A 79 -14.25 -4.85 19.34
CA ASP A 79 -13.26 -3.80 19.03
C ASP A 79 -13.36 -2.64 20.03
N SER A 80 -14.58 -2.25 20.43
CA SER A 80 -14.81 -1.19 21.42
C SER A 80 -14.36 -1.61 22.82
N VAL A 81 -14.64 -2.85 23.22
CA VAL A 81 -14.19 -3.41 24.51
C VAL A 81 -12.68 -3.59 24.54
N ALA A 82 -12.04 -3.99 23.43
CA ALA A 82 -10.59 -4.10 23.33
C ALA A 82 -9.91 -2.72 23.43
N ALA A 83 -10.47 -1.71 22.77
CA ALA A 83 -9.98 -0.33 22.85
C ALA A 83 -10.12 0.27 24.26
N VAL A 84 -11.23 -0.01 24.95
CA VAL A 84 -11.47 0.46 26.33
C VAL A 84 -10.64 -0.33 27.34
N GLY A 85 -10.54 -1.66 27.17
CA GLY A 85 -9.77 -2.56 28.02
C GLY A 85 -8.25 -2.34 27.96
N GLY A 86 -7.74 -1.79 26.86
CA GLY A 86 -6.33 -1.42 26.70
C GLY A 86 -5.94 -0.07 27.31
N SER A 87 -6.90 0.72 27.81
CA SER A 87 -6.61 2.03 28.40
C SER A 87 -6.13 1.91 29.85
N TRP A 88 -5.05 2.64 30.18
CA TRP A 88 -4.55 2.79 31.54
C TRP A 88 -5.60 3.31 32.54
N THR A 89 -6.59 4.07 32.07
CA THR A 89 -7.69 4.59 32.90
C THR A 89 -8.70 3.51 33.30
N PHE A 90 -8.96 2.52 32.43
CA PHE A 90 -9.87 1.40 32.73
C PHE A 90 -9.27 0.49 33.79
N ILE A 91 -7.98 0.18 33.67
CA ILE A 91 -7.24 -0.63 34.64
C ILE A 91 -7.28 0.04 36.03
N GLY A 92 -7.02 1.35 36.10
CA GLY A 92 -7.10 2.10 37.35
C GLY A 92 -8.50 2.10 37.98
N GLY A 93 -9.55 2.31 37.18
CA GLY A 93 -10.94 2.27 37.66
C GLY A 93 -11.38 0.89 38.14
N PHE A 94 -11.00 -0.17 37.41
CA PHE A 94 -11.28 -1.55 37.78
C PHE A 94 -10.58 -1.94 39.09
N SER A 95 -9.29 -1.60 39.24
CA SER A 95 -8.54 -1.82 40.48
C SER A 95 -9.14 -1.05 41.66
N LEU A 96 -9.56 0.20 41.46
CA LEU A 96 -10.22 0.98 42.50
C LEU A 96 -11.55 0.35 42.93
N GLY A 97 -12.34 -0.14 41.98
CA GLY A 97 -13.59 -0.85 42.26
C GLY A 97 -13.37 -2.13 43.09
N LEU A 98 -12.33 -2.91 42.78
CA LEU A 98 -11.95 -4.09 43.56
C LEU A 98 -11.55 -3.72 45.00
N VAL A 99 -10.72 -2.68 45.16
CA VAL A 99 -10.30 -2.20 46.48
C VAL A 99 -11.50 -1.69 47.29
N LEU A 100 -12.42 -0.96 46.64
CA LEU A 100 -13.63 -0.47 47.28
C LEU A 100 -14.56 -1.63 47.70
N TRP A 101 -14.71 -2.65 46.86
CA TRP A 101 -15.53 -3.83 47.15
C TRP A 101 -14.98 -4.64 48.33
N ILE A 102 -13.66 -4.86 48.36
CA ILE A 102 -12.97 -5.52 49.47
C ILE A 102 -13.12 -4.67 50.74
N GLY A 103 -12.88 -3.36 50.64
CA GLY A 103 -13.01 -2.42 51.75
C GLY A 103 -14.42 -2.38 52.33
N LEU A 104 -15.45 -2.36 51.48
CA LEU A 104 -16.85 -2.39 51.89
C LEU A 104 -17.21 -3.71 52.61
N ASN A 105 -16.78 -4.86 52.08
CA ASN A 105 -17.04 -6.16 52.72
C ASN A 105 -16.30 -6.33 54.06
N VAL A 106 -15.10 -5.77 54.19
CA VAL A 106 -14.35 -5.74 55.45
C VAL A 106 -15.01 -4.80 56.46
N ALA A 107 -15.49 -3.62 56.03
CA ALA A 107 -16.15 -2.64 56.89
C ALA A 107 -17.53 -3.12 57.39
N LEU A 108 -18.26 -3.91 56.59
CA LEU A 108 -19.57 -4.49 56.95
C LEU A 108 -19.46 -5.76 57.81
N ARG A 109 -18.26 -6.35 57.91
CA ARG A 109 -17.96 -7.53 58.74
C ARG A 109 -18.35 -7.40 60.22
N PRO A 110 -18.00 -6.31 60.94
CA PRO A 110 -18.42 -6.14 62.33
C PRO A 110 -19.94 -6.09 62.53
N TRP A 111 -20.72 -5.80 61.48
CA TRP A 111 -22.19 -5.74 61.55
C TRP A 111 -22.87 -7.05 61.12
N ARG A 112 -22.12 -8.14 60.89
CA ARG A 112 -22.62 -9.46 60.42
C ARG A 112 -23.39 -9.41 59.09
N LEU A 113 -23.28 -8.31 58.34
CA LEU A 113 -23.88 -8.10 57.02
C LEU A 113 -22.85 -8.30 55.88
N SER A 114 -21.83 -9.16 56.08
CA SER A 114 -20.86 -9.47 55.03
C SER A 114 -21.53 -10.20 53.87
N PHE A 115 -21.63 -9.53 52.72
CA PHE A 115 -22.17 -10.07 51.49
C PHE A 115 -21.22 -11.12 50.86
N ASP A 116 -19.90 -10.91 50.99
CA ASP A 116 -18.85 -11.83 50.54
C ASP A 116 -17.74 -11.99 51.61
N PRO A 117 -17.89 -12.93 52.57
CA PRO A 117 -16.89 -13.19 53.60
C PRO A 117 -15.58 -13.75 53.03
N TYR A 118 -14.45 -13.49 53.68
CA TYR A 118 -13.16 -14.11 53.35
C TYR A 118 -13.32 -15.65 53.28
N PRO A 119 -13.01 -16.33 52.15
CA PRO A 119 -12.04 -15.99 51.11
C PRO A 119 -12.60 -15.37 49.79
N PHE A 120 -13.68 -14.59 49.85
CA PHE A 120 -14.28 -13.86 48.71
C PHE A 120 -14.64 -14.77 47.51
N ILE A 121 -15.59 -15.70 47.71
CA ILE A 121 -15.96 -16.70 46.70
C ILE A 121 -16.56 -16.04 45.45
N PHE A 122 -17.37 -15.00 45.62
CA PHE A 122 -18.07 -14.35 44.51
C PHE A 122 -17.11 -13.53 43.65
N LEU A 123 -16.23 -12.77 44.30
CA LEU A 123 -15.21 -11.99 43.60
C LEU A 123 -14.27 -12.91 42.80
N ASN A 124 -13.84 -14.03 43.39
CA ASN A 124 -13.03 -15.01 42.68
C ASN A 124 -13.75 -15.61 41.47
N LEU A 125 -15.03 -16.00 41.61
CA LEU A 125 -15.81 -16.58 40.52
C LEU A 125 -15.96 -15.60 39.33
N ILE A 126 -16.26 -14.33 39.63
CA ILE A 126 -16.41 -13.27 38.62
C ILE A 126 -15.06 -13.02 37.95
N LEU A 127 -13.97 -12.85 38.71
CA LEU A 127 -12.64 -12.61 38.15
C LEU A 127 -12.17 -13.77 37.26
N SER A 128 -12.37 -15.02 37.68
CA SER A 128 -12.01 -16.19 36.87
C SER A 128 -12.78 -16.23 35.55
N THR A 129 -14.07 -15.88 35.56
CA THR A 129 -14.90 -15.87 34.35
C THR A 129 -14.51 -14.72 33.41
N VAL A 130 -14.23 -13.54 33.95
CA VAL A 130 -13.74 -12.38 33.18
C VAL A 130 -12.39 -12.71 32.52
N ALA A 131 -11.45 -13.29 33.26
CA ALA A 131 -10.15 -13.68 32.74
C ALA A 131 -10.26 -14.77 31.65
N ALA A 132 -11.16 -15.75 31.83
CA ALA A 132 -11.38 -16.81 30.85
C ALA A 132 -11.89 -16.27 29.50
N ILE A 133 -12.75 -15.26 29.51
CA ILE A 133 -13.27 -14.62 28.29
C ILE A 133 -12.26 -13.63 27.68
N GLN A 134 -11.38 -13.05 28.49
CA GLN A 134 -10.35 -12.11 27.99
C GLN A 134 -9.37 -12.76 27.02
N ALA A 135 -8.87 -13.98 27.29
CA ALA A 135 -7.85 -14.60 26.46
C ALA A 135 -8.29 -14.82 24.99
N PRO A 136 -9.49 -15.36 24.69
CA PRO A 136 -10.01 -15.47 23.32
C PRO A 136 -10.26 -14.11 22.67
N VAL A 137 -10.79 -13.12 23.40
CA VAL A 137 -11.03 -11.78 22.85
C VAL A 137 -9.71 -11.10 22.46
N ILE A 138 -8.69 -11.21 23.32
CA ILE A 138 -7.34 -10.74 23.02
C ILE A 138 -6.81 -11.47 21.78
N MET A 139 -6.91 -12.80 21.72
CA MET A 139 -6.44 -13.60 20.59
C MET A 139 -7.17 -13.25 19.28
N MET A 140 -8.48 -12.99 19.32
CA MET A 140 -9.25 -12.53 18.16
C MET A 140 -8.80 -11.13 17.69
N SER A 141 -8.56 -10.22 18.64
CA SER A 141 -8.06 -8.87 18.31
C SER A 141 -6.65 -8.92 17.71
N GLN A 142 -5.78 -9.78 18.24
CA GLN A 142 -4.43 -10.03 17.73
C GLN A 142 -4.47 -10.66 16.34
N ASN A 143 -5.31 -11.67 16.11
CA ASN A 143 -5.47 -12.30 14.81
C ASN A 143 -5.93 -11.30 13.75
N ARG A 144 -6.83 -10.37 14.11
CA ARG A 144 -7.29 -9.30 13.21
C ARG A 144 -6.18 -8.29 12.90
N GLN A 145 -5.38 -7.91 13.88
CA GLN A 145 -4.23 -7.03 13.67
C GLN A 145 -3.16 -7.70 12.80
N ALA A 146 -2.79 -8.95 13.10
CA ALA A 146 -1.80 -9.71 12.34
C ALA A 146 -2.18 -9.86 10.85
N MET A 147 -3.46 -10.05 10.54
CA MET A 147 -3.94 -10.07 9.15
C MET A 147 -3.78 -8.73 8.45
N LYS A 148 -4.07 -7.61 9.12
CA LYS A 148 -3.86 -6.27 8.57
C LYS A 148 -2.37 -5.98 8.37
N ASP A 149 -1.55 -6.33 9.36
CA ASP A 149 -0.10 -6.13 9.31
C ASP A 149 0.52 -6.92 8.16
N ARG A 150 0.07 -8.16 7.95
CA ARG A 150 0.50 -8.98 6.81
C ARG A 150 0.13 -8.34 5.47
N LEU A 151 -1.11 -7.87 5.31
CA LEU A 151 -1.54 -7.22 4.07
C LEU A 151 -0.76 -5.93 3.80
N ASN A 152 -0.51 -5.13 4.84
CA ASN A 152 0.31 -3.93 4.72
C ASN A 152 1.75 -4.28 4.32
N ALA A 153 2.34 -5.32 4.92
CA ALA A 153 3.69 -5.78 4.58
C ALA A 153 3.79 -6.30 3.13
N GLU A 154 2.78 -7.04 2.66
CA GLU A 154 2.68 -7.48 1.27
C GLU A 154 2.58 -6.25 0.33
N HIS A 155 1.78 -5.25 0.67
CA HIS A 155 1.69 -4.01 -0.11
C HIS A 155 3.00 -3.22 -0.15
N ASP A 156 3.64 -3.03 1.00
CA ASP A 156 4.91 -2.31 1.11
C ASP A 156 6.02 -3.01 0.28
N TYR A 157 6.03 -4.34 0.26
CA TYR A 157 6.94 -5.12 -0.58
C TYR A 157 6.74 -4.82 -2.07
N LEU A 158 5.49 -4.74 -2.54
CA LEU A 158 5.18 -4.43 -3.94
C LEU A 158 5.58 -3.00 -4.32
N VAL A 159 5.33 -2.04 -3.44
CA VAL A 159 5.74 -0.65 -3.64
C VAL A 159 7.26 -0.54 -3.75
N ASN A 160 7.99 -1.24 -2.88
CA ASN A 160 9.45 -1.27 -2.92
C ASN A 160 9.98 -1.88 -4.23
N LEU A 161 9.42 -3.02 -4.66
CA LEU A 161 9.79 -3.67 -5.92
C LEU A 161 9.53 -2.75 -7.13
N ARG A 162 8.41 -2.03 -7.13
CA ARG A 162 8.09 -1.04 -8.16
C ARG A 162 9.12 0.10 -8.20
N ALA A 163 9.51 0.62 -7.04
CA ALA A 163 10.51 1.68 -6.94
C ALA A 163 11.87 1.20 -7.48
N GLU A 164 12.28 -0.03 -7.16
CA GLU A 164 13.53 -0.62 -7.66
C GLU A 164 13.56 -0.69 -9.19
N LEU A 165 12.46 -1.09 -9.83
CA LEU A 165 12.34 -1.14 -11.29
C LEU A 165 12.37 0.23 -11.94
N GLU A 166 11.73 1.21 -11.33
CA GLU A 166 11.76 2.59 -11.80
C GLU A 166 13.18 3.15 -11.77
N ILE A 167 13.94 2.85 -10.71
CA ILE A 167 15.36 3.19 -10.60
C ILE A 167 16.19 2.49 -11.70
N MET A 168 16.00 1.19 -11.91
CA MET A 168 16.71 0.47 -12.98
C MET A 168 16.42 1.07 -14.36
N ARG A 169 15.17 1.43 -14.64
CA ARG A 169 14.77 2.07 -15.91
C ARG A 169 15.39 3.46 -16.06
N LEU A 170 15.46 4.24 -14.99
CA LEU A 170 16.15 5.53 -14.99
C LEU A 170 17.65 5.34 -15.26
N HIS A 171 18.27 4.32 -14.68
CA HIS A 171 19.68 3.99 -14.90
C HIS A 171 19.94 3.65 -16.37
N THR A 172 19.14 2.77 -16.97
CA THR A 172 19.28 2.42 -18.40
C THR A 172 19.13 3.63 -19.32
N LYS A 173 18.19 4.55 -19.01
CA LYS A 173 18.05 5.80 -19.78
C LYS A 173 19.26 6.71 -19.62
N LEU A 174 19.80 6.81 -18.40
CA LEU A 174 20.99 7.60 -18.12
C LEU A 174 22.21 7.04 -18.85
N ASP A 175 22.39 5.72 -18.86
CA ASP A 175 23.48 5.04 -19.55
C ASP A 175 23.40 5.26 -21.07
N ALA A 176 22.20 5.17 -21.65
CA ALA A 176 21.99 5.45 -23.07
C ALA A 176 22.34 6.89 -23.45
N LEU A 177 21.97 7.87 -22.62
CA LEU A 177 22.34 9.28 -22.83
C LEU A 177 23.86 9.47 -22.68
N ARG A 178 24.47 8.82 -21.69
CA ARG A 178 25.92 8.85 -21.46
C ARG A 178 26.69 8.28 -22.64
N GLU A 179 26.22 7.19 -23.23
CA GLU A 179 26.83 6.58 -24.41
C GLU A 179 26.73 7.52 -25.63
N GLN A 180 25.59 8.16 -25.84
CA GLN A 180 25.42 9.17 -26.91
C GLN A 180 26.39 10.34 -26.76
N GLU A 181 26.48 10.93 -25.57
CA GLU A 181 27.43 12.01 -25.27
C GLU A 181 28.88 11.56 -25.48
N MET A 182 29.23 10.33 -25.05
CA MET A 182 30.57 9.79 -25.21
C MET A 182 30.96 9.65 -26.70
N VAL A 183 30.05 9.14 -27.53
CA VAL A 183 30.27 9.00 -28.97
C VAL A 183 30.45 10.38 -29.62
N GLU A 184 29.66 11.37 -29.23
CA GLU A 184 29.76 12.74 -29.76
C GLU A 184 31.10 13.40 -29.40
N ILE A 185 31.55 13.24 -28.15
CA ILE A 185 32.86 13.73 -27.69
C ILE A 185 34.01 13.04 -28.45
N LEU A 186 33.95 11.71 -28.63
CA LEU A 186 34.97 10.97 -29.38
C LEU A 186 35.05 11.41 -30.84
N ARG A 187 33.90 11.68 -31.47
CA ARG A 187 33.84 12.21 -32.83
C ARG A 187 34.50 13.58 -32.90
N CYS A 188 34.14 14.51 -32.00
CA CYS A 188 34.73 15.85 -31.96
C CYS A 188 36.26 15.81 -31.75
N ASN A 189 36.74 14.93 -30.86
CA ASN A 189 38.18 14.73 -30.65
C ASN A 189 38.89 14.19 -31.89
N THR A 190 38.26 13.26 -32.62
CA THR A 190 38.83 12.70 -33.85
C THR A 190 38.95 13.76 -34.94
N GLU A 191 37.89 14.56 -35.13
CA GLU A 191 37.88 15.69 -36.06
C GLU A 191 38.97 16.72 -35.71
N ALA A 192 39.10 17.07 -34.42
CA ALA A 192 40.14 17.99 -33.95
C ALA A 192 41.57 17.46 -34.20
N LEU A 193 41.80 16.16 -33.97
CA LEU A 193 43.10 15.52 -34.22
C LEU A 193 43.45 15.51 -35.71
N GLU A 194 42.49 15.27 -36.60
CA GLU A 194 42.72 15.31 -38.05
C GLU A 194 43.07 16.72 -38.54
N ILE A 195 42.39 17.75 -38.03
CA ILE A 195 42.74 19.15 -38.31
C ILE A 195 44.18 19.44 -37.85
N LEU A 196 44.54 19.00 -36.64
CA LEU A 196 45.87 19.22 -36.08
C LEU A 196 46.97 18.52 -36.90
N LYS A 197 46.74 17.26 -37.30
CA LYS A 197 47.66 16.52 -38.18
C LYS A 197 47.83 17.23 -39.52
N ALA A 198 46.74 17.69 -40.12
CA ALA A 198 46.78 18.40 -41.40
C ALA A 198 47.57 19.71 -41.32
N GLN A 199 47.44 20.46 -40.21
CA GLN A 199 48.26 21.66 -39.96
C GLN A 199 49.74 21.33 -39.81
N VAL A 200 50.07 20.27 -39.06
CA VAL A 200 51.47 19.82 -38.88
C VAL A 200 52.08 19.39 -40.21
N ALA A 201 51.34 18.65 -41.05
CA ALA A 201 51.81 18.24 -42.37
C ALA A 201 52.14 19.45 -43.27
N ARG A 202 51.27 20.47 -43.30
CA ARG A 202 51.52 21.70 -44.06
C ARG A 202 52.75 22.46 -43.55
N MET A 203 52.92 22.59 -42.23
CA MET A 203 54.11 23.24 -41.68
C MET A 203 55.40 22.46 -41.93
N ALA A 204 55.31 21.13 -42.10
CA ALA A 204 56.45 20.31 -42.48
C ALA A 204 56.84 20.51 -43.94
N GLU A 205 55.86 20.62 -44.85
CA GLU A 205 56.10 20.92 -46.27
C GLU A 205 56.66 22.34 -46.49
N GLU A 206 56.22 23.33 -45.72
CA GLU A 206 56.75 24.70 -45.79
C GLU A 206 58.19 24.85 -45.27
N ARG A 207 58.70 23.86 -44.52
CA ARG A 207 60.05 23.87 -43.93
C ARG A 207 61.07 22.99 -44.69
N GLY A 208 60.63 22.17 -45.64
CA GLY A 208 61.48 21.31 -46.49
C GLY A 208 61.89 22.00 -47.77
#